data_AF-A0A7V5X1C1-F1
#
_entry.id   AF-A0A7V5X1C1-F1
#
_cell.length_a   1.000
_cell.length_b   1.000
_cell.length_c   1.000
_cell.angle_alpha   90.00
_cell.angle_beta   90.00
_cell.angle_gamma   90.00
#
_symmetry.space_group_name_H-M   'P 1'
#
loop_
_entity.id
_entity.type
_entity.pdbx_description
1 polymer ?
#
loop_
_entity_poly.entity_id
_entity_poly.type
_entity_poly.pdbx_seq_one_letter_code
_entity_poly.pdbx_strand_id
1 'polypeptide(L)'
;MACTYLILNRNLSLICNLGAAGAATERYRLGQCLHIHTIIEPDRPGIMTGIPHEHHPGILDSFETAVLATQDRPVITRAERDMVAPAADLIDMEAASIAQACRHFTMPCYVFKFVSDTAGHTRTDSIAENIVSLGESFYAFFQNRVQGPLFKAAGF
;
A
#
# COMPACT_ATOMS: atom_id res chain seq x y z
N MET A 1 -10.54 9.23 -11.47
CA MET A 1 -9.47 8.58 -10.67
C MET A 1 -8.12 9.23 -10.99
N ALA A 2 -7.36 9.63 -9.98
CA ALA A 2 -6.12 10.39 -10.14
C ALA A 2 -5.03 9.65 -10.94
N CYS A 3 -4.86 8.34 -10.71
CA CYS A 3 -3.88 7.52 -11.42
C CYS A 3 -4.16 7.47 -12.94
N THR A 4 -5.39 7.16 -13.34
CA THR A 4 -5.81 7.18 -14.75
C THR A 4 -5.56 8.54 -15.41
N TYR A 5 -5.89 9.64 -14.73
CA TYR A 5 -5.63 10.98 -15.25
C TYR A 5 -4.13 11.21 -15.49
N LEU A 6 -3.27 10.83 -14.54
CA LEU A 6 -1.83 10.95 -14.68
C LEU A 6 -1.29 10.12 -15.86
N ILE A 7 -1.71 8.86 -15.99
CA ILE A 7 -1.28 7.98 -17.09
C ILE A 7 -1.69 8.55 -18.46
N LEU A 8 -2.91 9.09 -18.57
CA LEU A 8 -3.42 9.60 -19.86
C LEU A 8 -2.87 10.98 -20.25
N ASN A 9 -2.43 11.79 -19.29
CA ASN A 9 -2.11 13.20 -19.52
C ASN A 9 -0.63 13.55 -19.31
N ARG A 10 0.19 12.58 -18.88
CA ARG A 10 1.62 12.77 -18.61
C ARG A 10 2.41 11.64 -19.27
N ASN A 11 3.63 11.94 -19.69
CA ASN A 11 4.56 10.93 -20.21
C ASN A 11 5.30 10.28 -19.04
N LEU A 12 4.70 9.24 -18.45
CA LEU A 12 5.23 8.54 -17.27
C LEU A 12 5.89 7.22 -17.69
N SER A 13 7.01 6.88 -17.05
CA SER A 13 7.65 5.56 -17.21
C SER A 13 7.17 4.54 -16.17
N LEU A 14 6.66 5.01 -15.03
CA LEU A 14 6.09 4.18 -13.96
C LEU A 14 5.21 5.01 -13.01
N ILE A 15 4.47 4.31 -12.15
CA ILE A 15 3.76 4.84 -10.99
C ILE A 15 4.37 4.24 -9.71
N CYS A 16 4.56 5.07 -8.69
CA CYS A 16 4.91 4.63 -7.34
C CYS A 16 3.85 5.12 -6.35
N ASN A 17 3.11 4.22 -5.72
CA ASN A 17 2.18 4.57 -4.66
C ASN A 17 2.90 4.57 -3.31
N LEU A 18 2.89 5.74 -2.67
CA LEU A 18 3.45 5.98 -1.35
C LEU A 18 2.30 6.33 -0.41
N GLY A 19 2.31 5.82 0.81
CA GLY A 19 1.34 6.25 1.81
C GLY A 19 1.43 5.50 3.13
N ALA A 20 0.49 5.80 4.00
CA ALA A 20 0.28 5.07 5.24
C ALA A 20 -0.51 3.78 5.02
N ALA A 21 -0.34 2.82 5.92
CA ALA A 21 -1.18 1.64 6.05
C ALA A 21 -1.27 1.23 7.53
N GLY A 22 -2.41 0.68 7.93
CA GLY A 22 -2.58 0.10 9.26
C GLY A 22 -2.04 -1.33 9.31
N ALA A 23 -1.39 -1.73 10.41
CA ALA A 23 -0.95 -3.12 10.58
C ALA A 23 -2.13 -4.02 10.95
N ALA A 24 -2.33 -5.13 10.22
CA ALA A 24 -3.33 -6.14 10.56
C ALA A 24 -2.88 -7.02 11.73
N THR A 25 -1.55 -7.14 11.95
CA THR A 25 -0.95 -7.96 13.01
C THR A 25 0.02 -7.15 13.87
N GLU A 26 0.37 -7.67 15.06
CA GLU A 26 1.38 -7.07 15.96
C GLU A 26 2.83 -7.26 15.48
N ARG A 27 3.03 -7.88 14.32
CA ARG A 27 4.37 -8.14 13.75
C ARG A 27 5.08 -6.84 13.39
N TYR A 28 4.33 -5.82 12.99
CA TYR A 28 4.85 -4.60 12.42
C TYR A 28 4.81 -3.43 13.40
N ARG A 29 5.85 -2.61 13.35
CA ARG A 29 6.03 -1.47 14.26
C ARG A 29 5.58 -0.19 13.60
N LEU A 30 5.10 0.75 14.41
CA LEU A 30 4.79 2.11 13.96
C LEU A 30 5.99 2.73 13.21
N GLY A 31 5.74 3.31 12.04
CA GLY A 31 6.75 3.91 11.15
C GLY A 31 7.56 2.91 10.31
N GLN A 32 7.38 1.59 10.49
CA GLN A 32 8.07 0.60 9.67
C GLN A 32 7.68 0.75 8.19
N CYS A 33 8.66 0.83 7.31
CA CYS A 33 8.49 1.03 5.87
C CYS A 33 8.57 -0.32 5.14
N LEU A 34 7.56 -0.65 4.35
CA LEU A 34 7.37 -1.96 3.73
C LEU A 34 7.09 -1.80 2.24
N HIS A 35 7.65 -2.72 1.45
CA HIS A 35 7.34 -2.85 0.03
C HIS A 35 6.21 -3.85 -0.17
N ILE A 36 5.19 -3.50 -0.95
CA ILE A 36 4.04 -4.38 -1.13
C ILE A 36 4.27 -5.29 -2.33
N HIS A 37 4.19 -6.60 -2.11
CA HIS A 37 4.36 -7.60 -3.18
C HIS A 37 3.04 -8.16 -3.71
N THR A 38 2.00 -8.13 -2.87
CA THR A 38 0.64 -8.55 -3.23
C THR A 38 -0.35 -7.58 -2.60
N ILE A 39 -1.36 -7.21 -3.37
CA ILE A 39 -2.51 -6.44 -2.91
C ILE A 39 -3.77 -7.28 -3.10
N ILE A 40 -4.61 -7.39 -2.08
CA ILE A 40 -5.88 -8.10 -2.12
C ILE A 40 -7.06 -7.13 -1.89
N GLU A 41 -8.19 -7.36 -2.55
CA GLU A 41 -9.44 -6.60 -2.38
C GLU A 41 -10.50 -7.46 -1.66
N PRO A 42 -10.47 -7.54 -0.31
CA PRO A 42 -11.37 -8.42 0.43
C PRO A 42 -12.83 -7.98 0.38
N ASP A 43 -13.11 -6.70 0.15
CA ASP A 43 -14.46 -6.13 0.08
C ASP A 43 -15.08 -6.20 -1.32
N ARG A 44 -14.32 -6.64 -2.32
CA ARG A 44 -14.77 -6.78 -3.72
C ARG A 44 -14.43 -8.18 -4.27
N PRO A 45 -14.96 -9.27 -3.69
CA PRO A 45 -14.75 -10.60 -4.22
C PRO A 45 -15.40 -10.77 -5.59
N GLY A 46 -14.81 -11.62 -6.44
CA GLY A 46 -15.39 -11.97 -7.73
C GLY A 46 -16.78 -12.57 -7.57
N ILE A 47 -17.79 -11.99 -8.24
CA ILE A 47 -19.22 -12.35 -8.04
C ILE A 47 -19.48 -13.85 -8.15
N MET A 48 -18.80 -14.54 -9.08
CA MET A 48 -18.99 -15.97 -9.34
C MET A 48 -18.13 -16.88 -8.47
N THR A 49 -16.98 -16.39 -8.00
CA THR A 49 -15.98 -17.21 -7.30
C THR A 49 -16.01 -17.00 -5.79
N GLY A 50 -16.46 -15.83 -5.33
CA GLY A 50 -16.31 -15.38 -3.95
C GLY A 50 -14.85 -15.10 -3.55
N ILE A 51 -13.91 -15.15 -4.49
CA ILE A 51 -12.48 -15.00 -4.22
C ILE A 51 -12.09 -13.52 -4.37
N PRO A 52 -11.37 -12.92 -3.41
CA PRO A 52 -10.82 -11.57 -3.52
C PRO A 52 -9.98 -11.38 -4.79
N HIS A 53 -10.05 -10.19 -5.38
CA HIS A 53 -9.13 -9.85 -6.47
C HIS A 53 -7.73 -9.62 -5.94
N GLU A 54 -6.73 -10.14 -6.65
CA GLU A 54 -5.33 -9.93 -6.34
C GLU A 54 -4.63 -9.09 -7.42
N HIS A 55 -3.68 -8.27 -6.99
CA HIS A 55 -2.78 -7.52 -7.84
C HIS A 55 -1.33 -7.71 -7.37
N HIS A 56 -0.41 -7.81 -8.32
CA HIS A 56 1.01 -7.99 -8.07
C HIS A 56 1.77 -6.80 -8.67
N PRO A 57 2.04 -5.73 -7.88
CA PRO A 57 2.92 -4.66 -8.31
C PRO A 57 4.37 -5.17 -8.50
N GLY A 58 5.21 -4.38 -9.16
CA GLY A 58 6.62 -4.65 -9.29
C GLY A 58 7.34 -4.68 -7.93
N ILE A 59 8.39 -5.50 -7.85
CA ILE A 59 9.23 -5.64 -6.66
C ILE A 59 10.64 -5.16 -6.93
N LEU A 60 11.16 -4.39 -5.98
CA LEU A 60 12.58 -4.06 -5.84
C LEU A 60 13.22 -4.96 -4.78
N ASP A 61 14.41 -5.47 -5.06
CA ASP A 61 15.17 -6.29 -4.12
C ASP A 61 15.61 -5.49 -2.88
N SER A 62 15.96 -6.20 -1.81
CA SER A 62 16.51 -5.62 -0.56
C SER A 62 15.52 -4.77 0.27
N PHE A 63 14.22 -4.94 0.03
CA PHE A 63 13.17 -4.38 0.87
C PHE A 63 12.41 -5.48 1.59
N GLU A 64 12.04 -5.23 2.85
CA GLU A 64 11.09 -6.09 3.54
C GLU A 64 9.72 -5.96 2.87
N THR A 65 9.09 -7.09 2.61
CA THR A 65 7.83 -7.15 1.86
C THR A 65 6.63 -7.48 2.73
N ALA A 66 5.45 -7.06 2.28
CA ALA A 66 4.17 -7.33 2.94
C ALA A 66 3.03 -7.56 1.94
N VAL A 67 1.99 -8.25 2.39
CA VAL A 67 0.69 -8.34 1.70
C VAL A 67 -0.23 -7.21 2.20
N LEU A 68 -0.86 -6.50 1.28
CA LEU A 68 -1.74 -5.37 1.60
C LEU A 68 -3.20 -5.70 1.27
N ALA A 69 -4.11 -5.51 2.21
CA ALA A 69 -5.54 -5.48 1.94
C ALA A 69 -5.97 -4.05 1.65
N THR A 70 -6.58 -3.81 0.49
CA THR A 70 -7.19 -2.54 0.13
C THR A 70 -8.70 -2.66 0.23
N GLN A 71 -9.35 -1.77 0.98
CA GLN A 71 -10.80 -1.74 1.13
C GLN A 71 -11.32 -0.32 1.39
N ASP A 72 -12.58 -0.04 1.06
CA ASP A 72 -13.14 1.31 1.11
C ASP A 72 -13.53 1.79 2.53
N ARG A 73 -13.26 0.97 3.57
CA ARG A 73 -13.51 1.32 4.97
C ARG A 73 -12.23 1.26 5.81
N PRO A 74 -12.02 2.23 6.71
CA PRO A 74 -10.93 2.15 7.68
C PRO A 74 -11.13 0.93 8.60
N VAL A 75 -10.03 0.28 8.96
CA VAL A 75 -9.99 -0.81 9.94
C VAL A 75 -9.34 -0.29 11.20
N ILE A 76 -10.12 -0.07 12.24
CA ILE A 76 -9.65 0.59 13.46
C ILE A 76 -9.59 -0.40 14.62
N THR A 77 -10.64 -1.19 14.79
CA THR A 77 -10.78 -2.06 15.97
C THR A 77 -9.92 -3.32 15.84
N ARG A 78 -9.56 -3.90 16.99
CA ARG A 78 -8.85 -5.17 17.04
C ARG A 78 -9.60 -6.29 16.33
N ALA A 79 -10.91 -6.38 16.54
CA ALA A 79 -11.75 -7.41 15.92
C ALA A 79 -11.76 -7.30 14.38
N GLU A 80 -11.78 -6.08 13.84
CA GLU A 80 -11.68 -5.88 12.39
C GLU A 80 -10.32 -6.28 11.83
N ARG A 81 -9.23 -5.97 12.54
CA ARG A 81 -7.87 -6.41 12.16
C ARG A 81 -7.74 -7.92 12.20
N ASP A 82 -8.27 -8.56 13.23
CA ASP A 82 -8.26 -10.02 13.39
C ASP A 82 -8.99 -10.73 12.23
N MET A 83 -9.96 -10.08 11.58
CA MET A 83 -10.61 -10.61 10.36
C MET A 83 -9.73 -10.52 9.11
N VAL A 84 -8.82 -9.54 9.03
CA VAL A 84 -7.95 -9.30 7.86
C VAL A 84 -6.60 -10.01 7.99
N ALA A 85 -6.09 -10.11 9.22
CA ALA A 85 -4.80 -10.72 9.57
C ALA A 85 -4.50 -12.10 8.93
N PRO A 86 -5.48 -13.00 8.71
CA PRO A 86 -5.22 -14.28 8.05
C PRO A 86 -4.80 -14.15 6.58
N ALA A 87 -5.15 -13.05 5.91
CA ALA A 87 -4.98 -12.86 4.47
C ALA A 87 -4.00 -11.73 4.11
N ALA A 88 -3.79 -10.75 5.00
CA ALA A 88 -2.89 -9.62 4.74
C ALA A 88 -2.17 -9.14 6.00
N ASP A 89 -1.01 -8.51 5.77
CA ASP A 89 -0.15 -7.93 6.79
C ASP A 89 -0.55 -6.49 7.12
N LEU A 90 -0.96 -5.74 6.09
CA LEU A 90 -1.27 -4.32 6.14
C LEU A 90 -2.64 -4.02 5.54
N ILE A 91 -3.18 -2.83 5.84
CA ILE A 91 -4.50 -2.38 5.39
C ILE A 91 -4.41 -0.93 4.89
N ASP A 92 -4.91 -0.67 3.69
CA ASP A 92 -5.10 0.69 3.16
C ASP A 92 -6.44 0.82 2.40
N MET A 93 -6.64 1.95 1.71
CA MET A 93 -7.87 2.26 1.00
C MET A 93 -7.70 2.52 -0.50
N GLU A 94 -6.46 2.55 -1.04
CA GLU A 94 -6.24 3.00 -2.43
C GLU A 94 -5.41 2.06 -3.31
N ALA A 95 -4.48 1.27 -2.76
CA ALA A 95 -3.44 0.61 -3.56
C ALA A 95 -3.99 -0.32 -4.64
N ALA A 96 -5.04 -1.09 -4.36
CA ALA A 96 -5.66 -1.97 -5.36
C ALA A 96 -6.22 -1.18 -6.56
N SER A 97 -6.89 -0.05 -6.32
CA SER A 97 -7.43 0.78 -7.40
C SER A 97 -6.33 1.37 -8.30
N ILE A 98 -5.18 1.71 -7.71
CA ILE A 98 -4.01 2.21 -8.43
C ILE A 98 -3.37 1.09 -9.22
N ALA A 99 -3.16 -0.08 -8.61
CA ALA A 99 -2.60 -1.25 -9.27
C ALA A 99 -3.49 -1.73 -10.44
N GLN A 100 -4.81 -1.73 -10.24
CA GLN A 100 -5.79 -2.03 -11.29
C GLN A 100 -5.70 -1.06 -12.47
N ALA A 101 -5.64 0.25 -12.20
CA ALA A 101 -5.49 1.26 -13.25
C ALA A 101 -4.16 1.08 -14.00
N CYS A 102 -3.06 0.88 -13.28
CA CYS A 102 -1.75 0.65 -13.88
C CYS A 102 -1.74 -0.61 -14.76
N ARG A 103 -2.32 -1.71 -14.27
CA ARG A 103 -2.47 -2.96 -15.03
C ARG A 103 -3.26 -2.75 -16.31
N HIS A 104 -4.37 -1.99 -16.26
CA HIS A 104 -5.19 -1.70 -17.43
C HIS A 104 -4.41 -0.98 -18.54
N PHE A 105 -3.48 -0.08 -18.18
CA PHE A 105 -2.66 0.67 -19.13
C PHE A 105 -1.25 0.10 -19.34
N THR A 106 -0.95 -1.09 -18.82
CA THR A 106 0.40 -1.69 -18.85
C THR A 106 1.49 -0.76 -18.29
N MET A 107 1.14 0.05 -17.28
CA MET A 107 2.06 0.95 -16.60
C MET A 107 2.74 0.22 -15.44
N PRO A 108 4.09 0.21 -15.33
CA PRO A 108 4.76 -0.35 -14.16
C PRO A 108 4.32 0.36 -12.88
N CYS A 109 4.01 -0.42 -11.84
CA CYS A 109 3.51 0.08 -10.57
C CYS A 109 4.33 -0.50 -9.43
N TYR A 110 4.76 0.34 -8.50
CA TYR A 110 5.43 -0.07 -7.26
C TYR A 110 4.66 0.53 -6.08
N VAL A 111 4.59 -0.18 -4.96
CA VAL A 111 3.85 0.29 -3.79
C VAL A 111 4.70 0.16 -2.54
N PHE A 112 4.85 1.26 -1.82
CA PHE A 112 5.51 1.30 -0.52
C PHE A 112 4.57 1.94 0.50
N LYS A 113 4.52 1.35 1.68
CA LYS A 113 3.72 1.86 2.79
C LYS A 113 4.57 2.01 4.04
N PHE A 114 4.21 2.95 4.90
CA PHE A 114 4.65 2.95 6.28
C PHE A 114 3.49 2.62 7.22
N VAL A 115 3.80 1.97 8.34
CA VAL A 115 2.80 1.63 9.35
C VAL A 115 2.38 2.88 10.12
N SER A 116 1.14 3.34 9.94
CA SER A 116 0.56 4.49 10.67
C SER A 116 -0.07 4.11 11.99
N ASP A 117 -0.45 2.85 12.16
CA ASP A 117 -1.24 2.39 13.30
C ASP A 117 -1.17 0.88 13.46
N THR A 118 -1.44 0.43 14.68
CA THR A 118 -1.48 -0.97 15.12
C THR A 118 -2.76 -1.20 15.92
N ALA A 119 -3.01 -2.42 16.43
CA ALA A 119 -4.22 -2.66 17.22
C ALA A 119 -4.31 -1.83 18.52
N GLY A 120 -3.19 -1.26 18.99
CA GLY A 120 -3.16 -0.31 20.11
C GLY A 120 -3.70 1.08 19.78
N HIS A 121 -3.87 1.41 18.49
CA HIS A 121 -4.32 2.72 18.01
C HIS A 121 -5.79 2.64 17.59
N THR A 122 -6.69 2.88 18.55
CA THR A 122 -8.14 2.68 18.37
C THR A 122 -8.92 3.96 18.07
N ARG A 123 -8.24 5.11 17.92
CA ARG A 123 -8.88 6.40 17.64
C ARG A 123 -8.36 6.97 16.34
N THR A 124 -9.24 7.54 15.53
CA THR A 124 -8.88 8.08 14.21
C THR A 124 -7.96 9.29 14.28
N ASP A 125 -8.05 10.09 15.35
CA ASP A 125 -7.16 11.25 15.56
C ASP A 125 -5.70 10.83 15.74
N SER A 126 -5.44 9.79 16.54
CA SER A 126 -4.07 9.29 16.71
C SER A 126 -3.48 8.70 15.42
N ILE A 127 -4.32 8.07 14.57
CA ILE A 127 -3.90 7.61 13.25
C ILE A 127 -3.50 8.81 12.37
N ALA A 128 -4.32 9.86 12.33
CA ALA A 128 -4.03 11.05 11.55
C ALA A 128 -2.74 11.77 12.04
N GLU A 129 -2.55 11.88 13.36
CA GLU A 129 -1.34 12.44 13.97
C GLU A 129 -0.08 11.62 13.61
N ASN A 130 -0.19 10.28 13.63
CA ASN A 130 0.89 9.39 13.22
C ASN A 130 1.23 9.58 11.73
N ILE A 131 0.23 9.72 10.86
CA ILE A 131 0.47 9.96 9.42
C ILE A 131 1.27 11.24 9.21
N VAL A 132 0.91 12.33 9.90
CA VAL A 132 1.62 13.61 9.81
C VAL A 132 3.03 13.51 10.37
N SER A 133 3.20 12.93 11.57
CA SER A 133 4.49 12.89 12.25
C SER A 133 5.50 11.93 11.62
N LEU A 134 5.05 10.82 11.03
CA LEU A 134 5.92 9.80 10.43
C LEU A 134 6.19 10.06 8.94
N GLY A 135 5.41 10.92 8.29
CA GLY A 135 5.51 11.21 6.86
C GLY A 135 6.90 11.69 6.43
N GLU A 136 7.56 12.55 7.22
CA GLU A 136 8.93 13.01 6.92
C GLU A 136 9.94 11.86 6.96
N SER A 137 9.83 10.96 7.94
CA SER A 137 10.72 9.80 8.06
C SER A 137 10.53 8.82 6.89
N PHE A 138 9.29 8.64 6.44
CA PHE A 138 8.98 7.82 5.28
C PHE A 138 9.48 8.44 3.98
N TYR A 139 9.35 9.77 3.83
CA TYR A 139 9.91 10.48 2.70
C TYR A 139 11.44 10.37 2.65
N ALA A 140 12.11 10.52 3.80
CA ALA A 140 13.56 10.31 3.89
C ALA A 140 13.96 8.87 3.52
N PHE A 141 13.19 7.87 3.95
CA PHE A 141 13.37 6.48 3.49
C PHE A 141 13.26 6.37 1.97
N PHE A 142 12.22 6.96 1.37
CA PHE A 142 12.02 6.93 -0.08
C PHE A 142 13.21 7.54 -0.83
N GLN A 143 13.64 8.74 -0.46
CA GLN A 143 14.76 9.43 -1.12
C GLN A 143 16.06 8.64 -1.01
N ASN A 144 16.37 8.12 0.19
CA ASN A 144 17.66 7.50 0.46
C ASN A 144 17.75 6.04 -0.01
N ARG A 145 16.63 5.32 -0.08
CA ARG A 145 16.62 3.87 -0.33
C ARG A 145 15.90 3.49 -1.61
N VAL A 146 14.77 4.11 -1.92
CA VAL A 146 13.83 3.64 -2.96
C VAL A 146 14.04 4.36 -4.29
N GLN A 147 14.26 5.68 -4.26
CA GLN A 147 14.28 6.51 -5.46
C GLN A 147 15.32 6.03 -6.50
N GLY A 148 16.54 5.73 -6.06
CA GLY A 148 17.61 5.25 -6.96
C GLY A 148 17.26 3.93 -7.65
N PRO A 149 16.93 2.85 -6.90
CA PRO A 149 16.46 1.59 -7.49
C PRO A 149 15.24 1.75 -8.40
N LEU A 150 14.27 2.60 -8.02
CA LEU A 150 13.07 2.87 -8.81
C LEU A 150 13.41 3.55 -10.14
N PHE A 151 14.34 4.51 -10.13
CA PHE A 151 14.79 5.21 -11.34
C PHE A 151 15.48 4.26 -12.31
N LYS A 152 16.34 3.36 -11.79
CA LYS A 152 16.95 2.29 -12.59
C LYS A 152 15.89 1.37 -13.22
N ALA A 153 14.85 1.00 -12.45
CA ALA A 153 13.76 0.19 -12.96
C ALA A 153 12.93 0.91 -14.05
N ALA A 154 12.91 2.24 -14.05
CA ALA A 154 12.29 3.07 -15.08
C ALA A 154 13.19 3.36 -16.29
N GLY A 155 14.46 2.93 -16.26
CA GLY A 155 15.44 3.18 -17.33
C GLY A 155 16.16 4.53 -17.26
N PHE A 156 16.23 5.17 -16.10
CA PHE A 156 17.03 6.39 -15.86
C PHE A 156 18.42 6.09 -15.29
#